data_AF-A0A4R9M0M7-F1
#
_entry.id   AF-A0A4R9M0M7-F1
#
_cell.length_a   1.000
_cell.length_b   1.000
_cell.length_c   1.000
_cell.angle_alpha   90.00
_cell.angle_beta   90.00
_cell.angle_gamma   90.00
#
_symmetry.space_group_name_H-M   'P 1'
#
loop_
_entity.id
_entity.type
_entity.pdbx_description
1 polymer ?
#
loop_
_entity_poly.entity_id
_entity_poly.type
_entity_poly.pdbx_seq_one_letter_code
_entity_poly.pdbx_strand_id
1 'polypeptide(L)'
;MNVLKNILPNVFSELTYSEVKQVASKILVVDDNETNVEIITHILLKQGYEVAVAYDGEYALELAEALDLDLILLDILLPGISGLDVAKKLLNQDKTKNIPILFLSALNETRDIVTGLETGAVDYITKPFQEAEILARIRTHITIKQLERERVNLLHSIQKDLELARANQQNLVSFHFPPSPEYKIYSSYKPMDLVGGDLITFDLLPSGDLDILFGDVTGHGIAAAMVSLMAIITFKTMNKSFLTPSECLYWIHNTLSPMISTHFISGIYMRYNAQNKLLSFSMAGHHCMILLRGKELIRLGTKGFCLMMFPQLMTENQEVFLQKGDRLFLFSDGMFEVPDEEENYLGENTFYELTKEFSDLKGREFLDQIQTKVLEHSKGKIADDMTMLLLEIES
;
A
#
# COMPACT_ATOMS: atom_id res chain seq x y z
N MET A 1 14.09 -28.38 -18.19
CA MET A 1 13.41 -28.70 -16.92
C MET A 1 14.42 -28.98 -15.79
N ASN A 2 15.44 -28.14 -15.61
CA ASN A 2 16.46 -28.35 -14.55
C ASN A 2 17.26 -27.09 -14.16
N VAL A 3 16.68 -25.89 -14.32
CA VAL A 3 17.34 -24.61 -13.94
C VAL A 3 16.64 -23.93 -12.74
N LEU A 4 15.41 -24.32 -12.40
CA LEU A 4 14.62 -23.74 -11.31
C LEU A 4 14.95 -24.29 -9.90
N LYS A 5 15.87 -25.25 -9.76
CA LYS A 5 16.27 -25.81 -8.44
C LYS A 5 17.42 -25.06 -7.75
N ASN A 6 18.10 -24.14 -8.43
CA ASN A 6 19.34 -23.55 -7.93
C ASN A 6 19.24 -22.08 -7.45
N ILE A 7 18.05 -21.48 -7.42
CA ILE A 7 17.87 -20.07 -6.98
C ILE A 7 17.16 -19.94 -5.62
N LEU A 8 16.61 -21.03 -5.08
CA LEU A 8 15.87 -21.04 -3.80
C LEU A 8 16.32 -22.09 -2.76
N PRO A 9 17.60 -22.49 -2.58
CA PRO A 9 17.96 -23.29 -1.40
C PRO A 9 18.18 -22.44 -0.14
N ASN A 10 18.57 -21.16 -0.27
CA ASN A 10 19.17 -20.41 0.84
C ASN A 10 18.20 -19.58 1.70
N VAL A 11 16.98 -19.29 1.24
CA VAL A 11 16.03 -18.53 2.09
C VAL A 11 15.41 -19.42 3.17
N PHE A 12 15.28 -20.73 2.90
CA PHE A 12 14.73 -21.68 3.87
C PHE A 12 15.80 -22.36 4.74
N SER A 13 17.07 -22.38 4.34
CA SER A 13 18.16 -22.98 5.13
C SER A 13 18.76 -22.01 6.16
N GLU A 14 18.65 -20.69 5.97
CA GLU A 14 19.02 -19.68 6.97
C GLU A 14 17.95 -19.44 8.04
N LEU A 15 16.76 -20.05 7.89
CA LEU A 15 15.74 -20.19 8.94
C LEU A 15 16.01 -21.40 9.86
N THR A 16 17.24 -21.93 9.91
CA THR A 16 17.69 -22.54 11.16
C THR A 16 17.56 -21.47 12.22
N TYR A 17 16.57 -21.61 13.11
CA TYR A 17 16.40 -20.90 14.37
C TYR A 17 17.79 -20.54 14.92
N SER A 18 18.29 -19.36 14.56
CA SER A 18 19.26 -18.69 15.40
C SER A 18 18.54 -18.56 16.72
N GLU A 19 19.15 -19.03 17.80
CA GLU A 19 18.61 -18.91 19.15
C GLU A 19 18.37 -17.43 19.43
N VAL A 20 17.21 -16.92 19.01
CA VAL A 20 16.64 -15.68 19.49
C VAL A 20 16.57 -15.93 20.98
N LYS A 21 17.45 -15.26 21.71
CA LYS A 21 17.52 -15.33 23.16
C LYS A 21 16.10 -15.02 23.66
N GLN A 22 15.35 -16.07 23.98
CA GLN A 22 13.94 -15.94 24.31
C GLN A 22 13.91 -15.19 25.63
N VAL A 23 13.57 -13.89 25.57
CA VAL A 23 13.39 -13.10 26.78
C VAL A 23 12.30 -13.80 27.57
N ALA A 24 12.62 -14.20 28.79
CA ALA A 24 11.71 -14.92 29.65
C ALA A 24 10.44 -14.08 29.84
N SER A 25 9.29 -14.60 29.43
CA SER A 25 8.03 -13.87 29.55
C SER A 25 7.68 -13.65 31.02
N LYS A 26 7.20 -12.45 31.35
CA LYS A 26 6.90 -12.05 32.72
C LYS A 26 5.42 -12.22 33.04
N ILE A 27 5.11 -13.06 34.02
CA ILE A 27 3.73 -13.40 34.40
C ILE A 27 3.45 -12.86 35.79
N LEU A 28 2.36 -12.11 35.95
CA LEU A 28 1.86 -11.71 37.26
C LEU A 28 0.85 -12.75 37.75
N VAL A 29 1.07 -13.29 38.94
CA VAL A 29 0.16 -14.20 39.64
C VAL A 29 -0.52 -13.45 40.76
N VAL A 30 -1.85 -13.42 40.75
CA VAL A 30 -2.68 -12.72 41.73
C VAL A 30 -3.64 -13.70 42.38
N ASP A 31 -3.41 -14.06 43.63
CA ASP A 31 -4.24 -14.98 44.42
C ASP A 31 -3.96 -14.70 45.91
N ASP A 32 -5.00 -14.61 46.74
CA ASP A 32 -4.84 -14.31 48.18
C ASP A 32 -4.39 -15.54 48.99
N ASN A 33 -4.45 -16.73 48.39
CA ASN A 33 -3.99 -17.97 48.99
C ASN A 33 -2.52 -18.24 48.66
N GLU A 34 -1.66 -18.10 49.67
CA GLU A 34 -0.21 -18.33 49.57
C GLU A 34 0.14 -19.69 48.94
N THR A 35 -0.61 -20.75 49.25
CA THR A 35 -0.34 -22.09 48.70
C THR A 35 -0.59 -22.15 47.20
N ASN A 36 -1.65 -21.48 46.70
CA ASN A 36 -1.92 -21.42 45.26
C ASN A 36 -0.81 -20.66 44.52
N VAL A 37 -0.42 -19.51 45.08
CA VAL A 37 0.67 -18.67 44.56
C VAL A 37 1.98 -19.47 44.49
N GLU A 38 2.35 -20.17 45.55
CA GLU A 38 3.58 -20.98 45.60
C GLU A 38 3.58 -22.09 44.54
N ILE A 39 2.46 -22.80 44.38
CA ILE A 39 2.32 -23.88 43.38
C ILE A 39 2.48 -23.31 41.96
N ILE A 40 1.73 -22.26 41.63
CA ILE A 40 1.78 -21.64 40.29
C ILE A 40 3.18 -21.10 40.04
N THR A 41 3.75 -20.36 40.99
CA THR A 41 5.10 -19.78 40.88
C THR A 41 6.14 -20.88 40.62
N HIS A 42 6.07 -22.00 41.34
CA HIS A 42 6.97 -23.13 41.12
C HIS A 42 6.83 -23.73 39.70
N ILE A 43 5.59 -23.93 39.24
CA ILE A 43 5.30 -24.43 37.89
C ILE A 43 5.90 -23.49 36.82
N LEU A 44 5.70 -22.18 36.97
CA LEU A 44 6.15 -21.18 36.00
C LEU A 44 7.66 -21.00 35.97
N LEU A 45 8.30 -20.91 37.14
CA LEU A 45 9.76 -20.79 37.25
C LEU A 45 10.48 -22.01 36.64
N LYS A 46 9.92 -23.22 36.82
CA LYS A 46 10.46 -24.46 36.22
C LYS A 46 10.43 -24.44 34.68
N GLN A 47 9.52 -23.68 34.08
CA GLN A 47 9.44 -23.49 32.62
C GLN A 47 10.23 -22.26 32.13
N GLY A 48 10.93 -21.56 33.02
CA GLY A 48 11.79 -20.43 32.66
C GLY A 48 11.05 -19.10 32.51
N TYR A 49 9.82 -18.97 33.03
CA TYR A 49 9.11 -17.68 33.09
C TYR A 49 9.64 -16.81 34.24
N GLU A 50 9.58 -15.48 34.07
CA GLU A 50 9.71 -14.54 35.19
C GLU A 50 8.36 -14.40 35.88
N VAL A 51 8.33 -14.43 37.21
CA VAL A 51 7.07 -14.40 37.98
C VAL A 51 7.06 -13.19 38.91
N ALA A 52 6.04 -12.35 38.78
CA ALA A 52 5.64 -11.36 39.76
C ALA A 52 4.43 -11.87 40.54
N VAL A 53 4.30 -11.47 41.80
CA VAL A 53 3.25 -11.98 42.70
C VAL A 53 2.55 -10.81 43.38
N ALA A 54 1.21 -10.88 43.45
CA ALA A 54 0.38 -10.05 44.30
C ALA A 54 -0.63 -10.91 45.07
N TYR A 55 -0.92 -10.53 46.31
CA TYR A 55 -1.87 -11.23 47.18
C TYR A 55 -3.21 -10.48 47.32
N ASP A 56 -3.31 -9.29 46.74
CA ASP A 56 -4.51 -8.47 46.71
C ASP A 56 -4.59 -7.70 45.39
N GLY A 57 -5.80 -7.25 45.05
CA GLY A 57 -6.06 -6.61 43.77
C GLY A 57 -5.44 -5.22 43.63
N GLU A 58 -5.29 -4.45 44.72
CA GLU A 58 -4.73 -3.08 44.63
C GLU A 58 -3.23 -3.16 44.30
N TYR A 59 -2.49 -4.03 44.98
CA TYR A 59 -1.08 -4.26 44.66
C TYR A 59 -0.89 -4.89 43.27
N ALA A 60 -1.83 -5.72 42.82
CA ALA A 60 -1.80 -6.24 41.44
C ALA A 60 -1.90 -5.12 40.39
N LEU A 61 -2.74 -4.10 40.62
CA LEU A 61 -2.84 -2.93 39.76
C LEU A 61 -1.54 -2.13 39.75
N GLU A 62 -0.95 -1.89 40.93
CA GLU A 62 0.34 -1.20 41.05
C GLU A 62 1.46 -1.93 40.29
N LEU A 63 1.54 -3.26 40.44
CA LEU A 63 2.53 -4.07 39.73
C LEU A 63 2.30 -4.09 38.23
N ALA A 64 1.05 -4.18 37.77
CA ALA A 64 0.73 -4.16 36.35
C ALA A 64 1.04 -2.80 35.71
N GLU A 65 0.94 -1.71 36.46
CA GLU A 65 1.36 -0.38 36.01
C GLU A 65 2.88 -0.20 36.06
N ALA A 66 3.58 -0.82 37.01
CA ALA A 66 5.03 -0.69 37.15
C ALA A 66 5.83 -1.60 36.19
N LEU A 67 5.31 -2.79 35.88
CA LEU A 67 6.02 -3.83 35.14
C LEU A 67 5.49 -4.01 33.72
N ASP A 68 6.39 -4.37 32.79
CA ASP A 68 5.99 -4.85 31.47
C ASP A 68 5.67 -6.34 31.55
N LEU A 69 4.40 -6.66 31.80
CA LEU A 69 3.90 -8.03 31.95
C LEU A 69 3.46 -8.62 30.61
N ASP A 70 3.68 -9.91 30.43
CA ASP A 70 3.24 -10.71 29.30
C ASP A 70 1.90 -11.39 29.49
N LEU A 71 1.53 -11.69 30.74
CA LEU A 71 0.27 -12.35 31.09
C LEU A 71 -0.06 -12.10 32.57
N ILE A 72 -1.34 -12.06 32.91
CA ILE A 72 -1.82 -12.00 34.29
C ILE A 72 -2.69 -13.23 34.57
N LEU A 73 -2.32 -13.99 35.60
CA LEU A 73 -3.17 -15.01 36.22
C LEU A 73 -3.87 -14.35 37.41
N LEU A 74 -5.19 -14.29 37.38
CA LEU A 74 -5.97 -13.49 38.33
C LEU A 74 -7.05 -14.32 38.99
N ASP A 75 -7.00 -14.48 40.30
CA ASP A 75 -8.14 -15.01 41.05
C ASP A 75 -9.32 -14.06 40.96
N ILE A 76 -10.52 -14.64 40.78
CA ILE A 76 -11.78 -13.89 40.79
C ILE A 76 -12.11 -13.43 42.21
N LEU A 77 -11.85 -14.29 43.20
CA LEU A 77 -12.13 -14.03 44.61
C LEU A 77 -10.88 -13.44 45.25
N LEU A 78 -10.89 -12.12 45.47
CA LEU A 78 -9.83 -11.41 46.17
C LEU A 78 -10.40 -10.60 47.33
N PRO A 79 -9.63 -10.36 48.40
CA PRO A 79 -10.02 -9.47 49.47
C PRO A 79 -10.09 -8.03 48.97
N GLY A 80 -11.12 -7.29 49.40
CA GLY A 80 -11.31 -5.89 49.02
C GLY A 80 -11.93 -5.75 47.63
N ILE A 81 -11.10 -5.55 46.61
CA ILE A 81 -11.56 -5.42 45.22
C ILE A 81 -11.62 -6.80 44.55
N SER A 82 -12.70 -7.07 43.81
CA SER A 82 -12.85 -8.36 43.13
C SER A 82 -11.88 -8.48 41.95
N GLY A 83 -11.48 -9.71 41.59
CA GLY A 83 -10.66 -9.95 40.40
C GLY A 83 -11.31 -9.46 39.10
N LEU A 84 -12.65 -9.52 39.01
CA LEU A 84 -13.38 -8.95 37.88
C LEU A 84 -13.22 -7.42 37.81
N ASP A 85 -13.23 -6.72 38.94
CA ASP A 85 -13.03 -5.26 38.98
C ASP A 85 -11.57 -4.88 38.69
N VAL A 86 -10.60 -5.69 39.16
CA VAL A 86 -9.19 -5.56 38.78
C VAL A 86 -9.03 -5.68 37.26
N ALA A 87 -9.58 -6.74 36.65
CA ALA A 87 -9.51 -6.94 35.21
C ALA A 87 -10.13 -5.77 34.44
N LYS A 88 -11.31 -5.29 34.85
CA LYS A 88 -11.94 -4.11 34.25
C LYS A 88 -11.05 -2.86 34.34
N LYS A 89 -10.41 -2.60 35.49
CA LYS A 89 -9.50 -1.46 35.64
C LYS A 89 -8.29 -1.60 34.69
N LEU A 90 -7.67 -2.78 34.63
CA LEU A 90 -6.53 -3.05 33.74
C LEU A 90 -6.89 -2.93 32.26
N LEU A 91 -8.05 -3.42 31.84
CA LEU A 91 -8.49 -3.37 30.45
C LEU A 91 -8.88 -1.96 29.98
N ASN A 92 -9.10 -1.02 30.91
CA ASN A 92 -9.41 0.38 30.61
C ASN A 92 -8.19 1.33 30.63
N GLN A 93 -6.98 0.80 30.84
CA GLN A 93 -5.75 1.59 30.88
C GLN A 93 -4.87 1.32 29.65
N ASP A 94 -4.33 2.36 29.01
CA ASP A 94 -3.55 2.21 27.78
C ASP A 94 -2.33 1.30 27.91
N LYS A 95 -1.67 1.29 29.08
CA LYS A 95 -0.49 0.46 29.35
C LYS A 95 -0.83 -1.03 29.48
N THR A 96 -1.96 -1.35 30.11
CA THR A 96 -2.29 -2.72 30.52
C THR A 96 -3.40 -3.38 29.70
N LYS A 97 -4.14 -2.61 28.89
CA LYS A 97 -5.30 -3.11 28.13
C LYS A 97 -5.02 -4.25 27.16
N ASN A 98 -3.77 -4.41 26.73
CA ASN A 98 -3.34 -5.46 25.81
C ASN A 98 -2.63 -6.63 26.53
N ILE A 99 -2.63 -6.66 27.86
CA ILE A 99 -2.07 -7.78 28.63
C ILE A 99 -3.15 -8.86 28.75
N PRO A 100 -2.93 -10.09 28.28
CA PRO A 100 -3.90 -11.16 28.42
C PRO A 100 -4.11 -11.50 29.89
N ILE A 101 -5.37 -11.51 30.32
CA ILE A 101 -5.80 -11.88 31.67
C ILE A 101 -6.49 -13.25 31.61
N LEU A 102 -5.97 -14.21 32.37
CA LEU A 102 -6.55 -15.53 32.55
C LEU A 102 -7.07 -15.62 33.98
N PHE A 103 -8.38 -15.86 34.12
CA PHE A 103 -8.96 -16.01 35.44
C PHE A 103 -8.64 -17.37 36.05
N LEU A 104 -8.37 -17.39 37.35
CA LEU A 104 -8.34 -18.59 38.18
C LEU A 104 -9.69 -18.69 38.90
N SER A 105 -10.46 -19.75 38.67
CA SER A 105 -11.83 -19.87 39.22
C SER A 105 -12.01 -21.14 40.02
N ALA A 106 -12.60 -21.04 41.22
CA ALA A 106 -13.12 -22.19 41.95
C ALA A 106 -14.58 -22.53 41.58
N LEU A 107 -15.23 -21.69 40.77
CA LEU A 107 -16.65 -21.77 40.45
C LEU A 107 -16.85 -22.56 39.16
N ASN A 108 -17.56 -23.70 39.27
CA ASN A 108 -18.00 -24.53 38.14
C ASN A 108 -19.32 -24.04 37.52
N GLU A 109 -19.86 -22.89 37.94
CA GLU A 109 -21.09 -22.35 37.39
C GLU A 109 -20.80 -21.59 36.09
N THR A 110 -21.42 -22.05 34.99
CA THR A 110 -21.29 -21.47 33.65
C THR A 110 -21.52 -19.95 33.59
N ARG A 111 -22.28 -19.39 34.54
CA ARG A 111 -22.59 -17.95 34.59
C ARG A 111 -21.37 -17.09 34.94
N ASP A 112 -20.57 -17.47 35.93
CA ASP A 112 -19.43 -16.67 36.36
C ASP A 112 -18.29 -16.69 35.33
N ILE A 113 -18.15 -17.82 34.62
CA ILE A 113 -17.24 -17.96 33.48
C ILE A 113 -17.66 -17.03 32.33
N VAL A 114 -18.96 -16.97 32.01
CA VAL A 114 -19.49 -16.09 30.96
C VAL A 114 -19.28 -14.63 31.35
N THR A 115 -19.61 -14.25 32.59
CA THR A 115 -19.40 -12.88 33.07
C THR A 115 -17.91 -12.49 33.07
N GLY A 116 -17.01 -13.41 33.42
CA GLY A 116 -15.56 -13.19 33.33
C GLY A 116 -15.09 -12.95 31.89
N LEU A 117 -15.52 -13.76 30.93
CA LEU A 117 -15.19 -13.55 29.52
C LEU A 117 -15.80 -12.26 28.96
N GLU A 118 -17.00 -11.89 29.38
CA GLU A 118 -17.64 -10.61 29.03
C GLU A 118 -16.88 -9.39 29.55
N THR A 119 -16.06 -9.53 30.60
CA THR A 119 -15.17 -8.44 31.04
C THR A 119 -13.99 -8.18 30.12
N GLY A 120 -13.71 -9.09 29.16
CA GLY A 120 -12.58 -9.00 28.23
C GLY A 120 -11.37 -9.86 28.62
N ALA A 121 -11.49 -10.73 29.61
CA ALA A 121 -10.48 -11.75 29.87
C ALA A 121 -10.41 -12.76 28.72
N VAL A 122 -9.22 -13.26 28.45
CA VAL A 122 -8.97 -14.11 27.27
C VAL A 122 -9.23 -15.59 27.55
N ASP A 123 -9.27 -16.00 28.82
CA ASP A 123 -9.54 -17.38 29.23
C ASP A 123 -9.77 -17.52 30.74
N TYR A 124 -10.04 -18.75 31.19
CA TYR A 124 -10.05 -19.14 32.59
C TYR A 124 -9.45 -20.53 32.81
N ILE A 125 -9.03 -20.79 34.06
CA ILE A 125 -8.51 -22.06 34.55
C ILE A 125 -9.27 -22.41 35.83
N THR A 126 -9.84 -23.62 35.88
CA THR A 126 -10.57 -24.10 37.07
C THR A 126 -9.63 -24.66 38.14
N LYS A 127 -9.92 -24.36 39.40
CA LYS A 127 -9.30 -24.94 40.60
C LYS A 127 -10.00 -26.29 40.93
N PRO A 128 -9.28 -27.35 41.33
CA PRO A 128 -7.82 -27.44 41.49
C PRO A 128 -7.10 -27.58 40.14
N PHE A 129 -5.91 -26.98 40.05
CA PHE A 129 -5.19 -26.86 38.80
C PHE A 129 -4.43 -28.13 38.39
N GLN A 130 -4.31 -28.37 37.09
CA GLN A 130 -3.36 -29.33 36.52
C GLN A 130 -2.19 -28.58 35.87
N GLU A 131 -0.94 -28.96 36.17
CA GLU A 131 0.27 -28.32 35.61
C GLU A 131 0.21 -28.25 34.07
N ALA A 132 -0.21 -29.33 33.43
CA ALA A 132 -0.33 -29.38 31.97
C ALA A 132 -1.37 -28.40 31.42
N GLU A 133 -2.49 -28.18 32.10
CA GLU A 133 -3.54 -27.26 31.65
C GLU A 133 -3.08 -25.80 31.78
N ILE A 134 -2.54 -25.42 32.95
CA ILE A 134 -2.00 -24.07 33.20
C ILE A 134 -0.98 -23.73 32.12
N LEU A 135 0.01 -24.61 31.91
CA LEU A 135 1.09 -24.35 30.96
C LEU A 135 0.62 -24.28 29.51
N ALA A 136 -0.37 -25.10 29.13
CA ALA A 136 -0.93 -25.07 27.78
C ALA A 136 -1.64 -23.74 27.50
N ARG A 137 -2.46 -23.25 28.43
CA ARG A 137 -3.20 -21.98 28.28
C ARG A 137 -2.28 -20.78 28.32
N ILE A 138 -1.34 -20.74 29.26
CA ILE A 138 -0.34 -19.66 29.35
C ILE A 138 0.48 -19.57 28.06
N ARG A 139 0.99 -20.70 27.57
CA ARG A 139 1.77 -20.74 26.32
C ARG A 139 0.95 -20.25 25.13
N THR A 140 -0.32 -20.61 25.06
CA THR A 140 -1.23 -20.19 23.98
C THR A 140 -1.37 -18.67 23.98
N HIS A 141 -1.71 -18.07 25.12
CA HIS A 141 -1.96 -16.63 25.19
C HIS A 141 -0.69 -15.77 25.10
N ILE A 142 0.45 -16.26 25.61
CA ILE A 142 1.74 -15.60 25.37
C ILE A 142 2.10 -15.63 23.88
N THR A 143 1.92 -16.78 23.21
CA THR A 143 2.18 -16.89 21.76
C THR A 143 1.29 -15.93 20.97
N ILE A 144 -0.01 -15.86 21.29
CA ILE A 144 -0.94 -14.93 20.62
C ILE A 144 -0.48 -13.48 20.80
N LYS A 145 -0.16 -13.05 22.02
CA LYS A 145 0.34 -11.70 22.30
C LYS A 145 1.61 -11.38 21.52
N GLN A 146 2.55 -12.33 21.45
CA GLN A 146 3.80 -12.18 20.72
C GLN A 146 3.54 -12.01 19.22
N LEU A 147 2.70 -12.86 18.62
CA LEU A 147 2.31 -12.78 17.21
C LEU A 147 1.60 -11.47 16.88
N GLU A 148 0.71 -10.99 17.76
CA GLU A 148 0.06 -9.68 17.58
C GLU A 148 1.06 -8.53 17.60
N ARG A 149 2.01 -8.56 18.54
CA ARG A 149 3.08 -7.56 18.61
C ARG A 149 3.97 -7.59 17.37
N GLU A 150 4.38 -8.77 16.91
CA GLU A 150 5.16 -8.95 15.69
C GLU A 150 4.41 -8.44 14.46
N ARG A 151 3.12 -8.77 14.34
CA ARG A 151 2.25 -8.26 13.26
C ARG A 151 2.20 -6.74 13.26
N VAL A 152 1.97 -6.10 14.40
CA VAL A 152 1.90 -4.64 14.50
C VAL A 152 3.24 -4.00 14.14
N ASN A 153 4.35 -4.56 14.59
CA ASN A 153 5.68 -4.08 14.25
C ASN A 153 5.98 -4.22 12.75
N LEU A 154 5.61 -5.36 12.16
CA LEU A 154 5.77 -5.62 10.73
C LEU A 154 4.95 -4.63 9.89
N LEU A 155 3.70 -4.38 10.26
CA LEU A 155 2.84 -3.40 9.59
C LEU A 155 3.42 -1.98 9.67
N HIS A 156 3.93 -1.57 10.83
CA HIS A 156 4.62 -0.29 10.97
C HIS A 156 5.87 -0.19 10.08
N SER A 157 6.65 -1.28 9.98
CA SER A 157 7.84 -1.31 9.11
C SER A 157 7.45 -1.16 7.64
N ILE A 158 6.46 -1.94 7.18
CA ILE A 158 5.97 -1.88 5.79
C ILE A 158 5.42 -0.50 5.47
N GLN A 159 4.64 0.10 6.38
CA GLN A 159 4.11 1.45 6.19
C GLN A 159 5.24 2.48 6.04
N LYS A 160 6.26 2.41 6.89
CA LYS A 160 7.41 3.30 6.81
C LYS A 160 8.16 3.17 5.48
N ASP A 161 8.37 1.94 5.01
CA ASP A 161 9.04 1.69 3.73
C ASP A 161 8.21 2.19 2.55
N LEU A 162 6.88 2.05 2.61
CA LEU A 162 5.95 2.61 1.62
C LEU A 162 5.96 4.14 1.59
N GLU A 163 6.03 4.80 2.75
CA GLU A 163 6.14 6.26 2.83
C GLU A 163 7.45 6.77 2.21
N LEU A 164 8.56 6.05 2.43
CA LEU A 164 9.84 6.36 1.78
C LEU A 164 9.77 6.15 0.27
N ALA A 165 9.16 5.06 -0.20
CA ALA A 165 8.96 4.81 -1.62
C ALA A 165 8.13 5.93 -2.28
N ARG A 166 7.05 6.36 -1.62
CA ARG A 166 6.20 7.47 -2.06
C ARG A 166 6.98 8.78 -2.17
N ALA A 167 7.80 9.11 -1.18
CA ALA A 167 8.62 10.32 -1.22
C ALA A 167 9.57 10.31 -2.43
N ASN A 168 10.17 9.16 -2.75
CA ASN A 168 11.03 9.02 -3.92
C ASN A 168 10.25 9.16 -5.24
N GLN A 169 9.06 8.56 -5.32
CA GLN A 169 8.22 8.65 -6.52
C GLN A 169 7.77 10.10 -6.78
N GLN A 170 7.32 10.81 -5.74
CA GLN A 170 6.86 12.20 -5.87
C GLN A 170 7.93 13.17 -6.37
N ASN A 171 9.21 12.88 -6.12
CA ASN A 171 10.33 13.70 -6.61
C ASN A 171 10.64 13.47 -8.09
N LEU A 172 10.27 12.32 -8.65
CA LEU A 172 10.60 11.92 -10.02
C LEU A 172 9.42 12.07 -10.98
N VAL A 173 8.20 11.88 -10.48
CA VAL A 173 6.98 12.17 -11.22
C VAL A 173 6.80 13.68 -11.34
N SER A 174 6.62 14.16 -12.56
CA SER A 174 6.59 15.59 -12.85
C SER A 174 5.17 16.14 -12.79
N PHE A 175 4.87 16.95 -11.77
CA PHE A 175 3.60 17.68 -11.64
C PHE A 175 3.68 19.13 -12.10
N HIS A 176 4.90 19.65 -12.27
CA HIS A 176 5.16 21.03 -12.61
C HIS A 176 5.94 21.08 -13.93
N PHE A 177 5.26 21.47 -14.98
CA PHE A 177 5.81 21.60 -16.32
C PHE A 177 6.42 22.99 -16.51
N PRO A 178 7.38 23.16 -17.45
CA PRO A 178 8.04 24.43 -17.65
C PRO A 178 7.03 25.47 -18.16
N PRO A 179 7.06 26.71 -17.64
CA PRO A 179 6.18 27.75 -18.13
C PRO A 179 6.53 28.08 -19.58
N SER A 180 5.50 28.23 -20.42
CA SER A 180 5.64 28.57 -21.83
C SER A 180 4.57 29.59 -22.22
N PRO A 181 4.89 30.61 -23.04
CA PRO A 181 3.87 31.46 -23.65
C PRO A 181 3.05 30.71 -24.71
N GLU A 182 3.58 29.62 -25.26
CA GLU A 182 2.99 28.90 -26.39
C GLU A 182 1.95 27.85 -25.97
N TYR A 183 2.08 27.34 -24.76
CA TYR A 183 1.22 26.26 -24.25
C TYR A 183 1.12 26.29 -22.73
N LYS A 184 0.10 25.62 -22.21
CA LYS A 184 -0.06 25.33 -20.78
C LYS A 184 -0.25 23.85 -20.56
N ILE A 185 0.37 23.30 -19.52
CA ILE A 185 0.23 21.89 -19.17
C ILE A 185 -0.29 21.79 -17.75
N TYR A 186 -1.29 20.93 -17.58
CA TYR A 186 -1.87 20.57 -16.31
C TYR A 186 -1.81 19.06 -16.16
N SER A 187 -1.52 18.58 -14.96
CA SER A 187 -1.59 17.16 -14.66
C SER A 187 -2.30 16.91 -13.33
N SER A 188 -2.88 15.73 -13.23
CA SER A 188 -3.45 15.19 -12.00
C SER A 188 -2.98 13.75 -11.85
N TYR A 189 -2.62 13.38 -10.63
CA TYR A 189 -2.20 12.03 -10.29
C TYR A 189 -2.77 11.65 -8.95
N LYS A 190 -3.48 10.53 -8.92
CA LYS A 190 -4.04 9.95 -7.70
C LYS A 190 -3.77 8.45 -7.69
N PRO A 191 -2.74 7.99 -6.96
CA PRO A 191 -2.47 6.57 -6.88
C PRO A 191 -3.60 5.81 -6.17
N MET A 192 -3.76 4.54 -6.49
CA MET A 192 -4.66 3.62 -5.81
C MET A 192 -4.24 3.40 -4.35
N ASP A 193 -2.94 3.16 -4.15
CA ASP A 193 -2.31 2.95 -2.85
C ASP A 193 -1.44 4.18 -2.47
N LEU A 194 -0.39 3.96 -1.66
CA LEU A 194 0.60 5.01 -1.34
C LEU A 194 1.51 5.36 -2.54
N VAL A 195 1.77 4.38 -3.40
CA VAL A 195 2.60 4.45 -4.62
C VAL A 195 1.89 3.74 -5.77
N GLY A 196 2.15 4.16 -7.00
CA GLY A 196 1.48 3.63 -8.19
C GLY A 196 2.40 3.27 -9.36
N GLY A 197 1.90 2.51 -10.33
CA GLY A 197 2.57 2.15 -11.59
C GLY A 197 2.52 3.26 -12.65
N ASP A 198 1.53 4.15 -12.58
CA ASP A 198 1.40 5.26 -13.50
C ASP A 198 2.65 6.17 -13.53
N LEU A 199 3.00 6.64 -14.73
CA LEU A 199 4.19 7.44 -14.96
C LEU A 199 3.92 8.65 -15.85
N ILE A 200 4.39 9.81 -15.40
CA ILE A 200 4.31 11.09 -16.11
C ILE A 200 5.60 11.87 -15.85
N THR A 201 6.36 12.12 -16.91
CA THR A 201 7.62 12.87 -16.85
C THR A 201 7.84 13.63 -18.15
N PHE A 202 8.63 14.70 -18.06
CA PHE A 202 9.03 15.48 -19.22
C PHE A 202 10.53 15.77 -19.23
N ASP A 203 11.01 16.22 -20.38
CA ASP A 203 12.31 16.84 -20.57
C ASP A 203 12.21 17.96 -21.61
N LEU A 204 12.98 19.04 -21.43
CA LEU A 204 13.04 20.16 -22.36
C LEU A 204 14.37 20.09 -23.12
N LEU A 205 14.32 19.81 -24.41
CA LEU A 205 15.52 19.64 -25.21
C LEU A 205 16.22 21.00 -25.45
N PRO A 206 17.53 20.99 -25.73
CA PRO A 206 18.26 22.21 -26.10
C PRO A 206 17.69 22.93 -27.33
N SER A 207 16.96 22.21 -28.21
CA SER A 207 16.22 22.78 -29.34
C SER A 207 15.02 23.64 -28.92
N GLY A 208 14.55 23.49 -27.68
CA GLY A 208 13.28 24.05 -27.18
C GLY A 208 12.09 23.11 -27.33
N ASP A 209 12.27 21.91 -27.89
CA ASP A 209 11.21 20.91 -27.99
C ASP A 209 10.90 20.29 -26.62
N LEU A 210 9.62 20.05 -26.37
CA LEU A 210 9.15 19.40 -25.15
C LEU A 210 8.91 17.92 -25.38
N ASP A 211 9.67 17.06 -24.71
CA ASP A 211 9.44 15.62 -24.69
C ASP A 211 8.64 15.24 -23.45
N ILE A 212 7.61 14.41 -23.62
CA ILE A 212 6.80 13.86 -22.54
C ILE A 212 6.73 12.35 -22.70
N LEU A 213 6.96 11.64 -21.60
CA LEU A 213 6.65 10.23 -21.46
C LEU A 213 5.47 10.10 -20.49
N PHE A 214 4.43 9.43 -20.96
CA PHE A 214 3.21 9.14 -20.22
C PHE A 214 2.93 7.65 -20.33
N GLY A 215 2.46 7.00 -19.27
CA GLY A 215 2.07 5.60 -19.37
C GLY A 215 1.69 5.00 -18.05
N ASP A 216 1.45 3.71 -18.09
CA ASP A 216 1.11 2.88 -16.96
C ASP A 216 1.92 1.57 -16.98
N VAL A 217 2.28 1.11 -15.79
CA VAL A 217 2.92 -0.19 -15.57
C VAL A 217 1.90 -1.13 -14.99
N THR A 218 1.79 -2.32 -15.58
CA THR A 218 0.86 -3.35 -15.13
C THR A 218 0.90 -3.65 -13.64
N GLY A 219 -0.28 -3.72 -13.04
CA GLY A 219 -0.45 -3.97 -11.62
C GLY A 219 -0.24 -2.70 -10.80
N HIS A 220 -0.29 -2.82 -9.48
CA HIS A 220 -0.24 -1.67 -8.58
C HIS A 220 0.79 -1.87 -7.45
N GLY A 221 1.04 -0.82 -6.69
CA GLY A 221 1.92 -0.83 -5.54
C GLY A 221 3.42 -0.75 -5.88
N ILE A 222 4.25 -1.29 -4.98
CA ILE A 222 5.71 -1.04 -4.99
C ILE A 222 6.39 -1.56 -6.27
N ALA A 223 6.03 -2.76 -6.72
CA ALA A 223 6.68 -3.40 -7.86
C ALA A 223 6.45 -2.59 -9.15
N ALA A 224 5.19 -2.20 -9.41
CA ALA A 224 4.84 -1.33 -10.53
C ALA A 224 5.53 0.04 -10.43
N ALA A 225 5.52 0.65 -9.24
CA ALA A 225 6.20 1.92 -8.98
C ALA A 225 7.71 1.87 -9.24
N MET A 226 8.39 0.77 -8.91
CA MET A 226 9.82 0.60 -9.20
C MET A 226 10.09 0.58 -10.70
N VAL A 227 9.29 -0.15 -11.48
CA VAL A 227 9.43 -0.22 -12.95
C VAL A 227 9.13 1.14 -13.58
N SER A 228 8.11 1.84 -13.09
CA SER A 228 7.77 3.22 -13.47
C SER A 228 8.97 4.15 -13.28
N LEU A 229 9.62 4.10 -12.11
CA LEU A 229 10.81 4.90 -11.82
C LEU A 229 12.00 4.55 -12.72
N MET A 230 12.22 3.25 -13.00
CA MET A 230 13.26 2.83 -13.95
C MET A 230 13.00 3.41 -15.33
N ALA A 231 11.76 3.39 -15.81
CA ALA A 231 11.37 4.00 -17.08
C ALA A 231 11.58 5.53 -17.07
N ILE A 232 11.22 6.22 -15.98
CA ILE A 232 11.46 7.67 -15.82
C ILE A 232 12.96 7.99 -15.86
N ILE A 233 13.80 7.23 -15.16
CA ILE A 233 15.26 7.44 -15.13
C ILE A 233 15.88 7.18 -16.50
N THR A 234 15.50 6.07 -17.13
CA THR A 234 15.87 5.71 -18.51
C THR A 234 15.50 6.84 -19.47
N PHE A 235 14.28 7.36 -19.37
CA PHE A 235 13.84 8.53 -20.12
C PHE A 235 14.68 9.77 -19.83
N LYS A 236 14.95 10.12 -18.57
CA LYS A 236 15.69 11.35 -18.24
C LYS A 236 17.19 11.28 -18.61
N THR A 237 17.76 10.10 -18.71
CA THR A 237 19.21 9.91 -18.92
C THR A 237 19.61 9.65 -20.38
N MET A 238 18.67 9.22 -21.23
CA MET A 238 18.97 9.00 -22.65
C MET A 238 19.22 10.31 -23.42
N ASN A 239 20.11 10.27 -24.41
CA ASN A 239 20.32 11.40 -25.32
C ASN A 239 19.27 11.40 -26.44
N LYS A 240 18.33 12.34 -26.37
CA LYS A 240 17.13 12.40 -27.22
C LYS A 240 17.29 13.24 -28.48
N SER A 241 18.39 14.00 -28.59
CA SER A 241 18.52 15.11 -29.55
C SER A 241 18.35 14.69 -31.01
N PHE A 242 18.57 13.41 -31.33
CA PHE A 242 18.50 12.86 -32.68
C PHE A 242 17.57 11.65 -32.80
N LEU A 243 16.85 11.32 -31.73
CA LEU A 243 15.93 10.18 -31.71
C LEU A 243 14.51 10.64 -32.01
N THR A 244 13.80 9.84 -32.78
CA THR A 244 12.35 9.95 -32.96
C THR A 244 11.61 9.38 -31.73
N PRO A 245 10.33 9.72 -31.52
CA PRO A 245 9.51 9.13 -30.44
C PRO A 245 9.52 7.59 -30.39
N SER A 246 9.40 6.93 -31.54
CA SER A 246 9.45 5.46 -31.65
C SER A 246 10.82 4.90 -31.25
N GLU A 247 11.92 5.54 -31.67
CA GLU A 247 13.27 5.13 -31.28
C GLU A 247 13.51 5.33 -29.77
N CYS A 248 12.90 6.36 -29.17
CA CYS A 248 12.95 6.58 -27.73
C CYS A 248 12.22 5.46 -26.97
N LEU A 249 11.02 5.05 -27.41
CA LEU A 249 10.33 3.89 -26.85
C LEU A 249 11.13 2.59 -27.02
N TYR A 250 11.75 2.41 -28.19
CA TYR A 250 12.62 1.27 -28.46
C TYR A 250 13.84 1.23 -27.53
N TRP A 251 14.42 2.39 -27.22
CA TRP A 251 15.50 2.51 -26.25
C TRP A 251 15.05 2.08 -24.86
N ILE A 252 13.93 2.63 -24.37
CA ILE A 252 13.34 2.26 -23.07
C ILE A 252 13.09 0.75 -23.01
N HIS A 253 12.47 0.19 -24.05
CA HIS A 253 12.19 -1.25 -24.17
C HIS A 253 13.45 -2.10 -24.04
N ASN A 254 14.48 -1.82 -24.83
CA ASN A 254 15.71 -2.61 -24.84
C ASN A 254 16.55 -2.45 -23.57
N THR A 255 16.51 -1.27 -22.94
CA THR A 255 17.18 -1.05 -21.67
C THR A 255 16.51 -1.85 -20.56
N LEU A 256 15.18 -1.88 -20.51
CA LEU A 256 14.46 -2.47 -19.39
C LEU A 256 14.14 -3.98 -19.55
N SER A 257 13.91 -4.47 -20.77
CA SER A 257 13.55 -5.87 -21.03
C SER A 257 14.52 -6.91 -20.44
N PRO A 258 15.85 -6.70 -20.40
CA PRO A 258 16.76 -7.67 -19.77
C PRO A 258 16.64 -7.74 -18.24
N MET A 259 16.13 -6.69 -17.60
CA MET A 259 16.05 -6.56 -16.14
C MET A 259 14.66 -6.90 -15.59
N ILE A 260 13.62 -6.80 -16.42
CA ILE A 260 12.23 -6.90 -15.99
C ILE A 260 11.51 -7.94 -16.85
N SER A 261 10.96 -8.97 -16.20
CA SER A 261 10.25 -10.08 -16.87
C SER A 261 8.81 -10.25 -16.41
N THR A 262 8.39 -9.54 -15.37
CA THR A 262 7.10 -9.75 -14.69
C THR A 262 6.08 -8.65 -14.96
N HIS A 263 6.53 -7.50 -15.48
CA HIS A 263 5.70 -6.32 -15.72
C HIS A 263 5.85 -5.90 -17.17
N PHE A 264 4.84 -5.23 -17.73
CA PHE A 264 4.92 -4.53 -19.00
C PHE A 264 4.46 -3.09 -18.83
N ILE A 265 4.82 -2.22 -19.76
CA ILE A 265 4.50 -0.79 -19.70
C ILE A 265 3.63 -0.43 -20.90
N SER A 266 2.41 0.02 -20.65
CA SER A 266 1.63 0.73 -21.65
C SER A 266 2.14 2.18 -21.66
N GLY A 267 2.51 2.72 -22.82
CA GLY A 267 3.14 4.04 -22.84
C GLY A 267 2.96 4.84 -24.11
N ILE A 268 3.14 6.14 -23.97
CA ILE A 268 3.13 7.14 -25.03
C ILE A 268 4.39 7.98 -24.88
N TYR A 269 5.14 8.08 -25.97
CA TYR A 269 6.20 9.07 -26.09
C TYR A 269 5.74 10.16 -27.05
N MET A 270 5.83 11.42 -26.63
CA MET A 270 5.50 12.55 -27.49
C MET A 270 6.58 13.63 -27.43
N ARG A 271 6.83 14.26 -28.58
CA ARG A 271 7.67 15.42 -28.77
C ARG A 271 6.82 16.54 -29.36
N TYR A 272 6.79 17.68 -28.69
CA TYR A 272 6.07 18.86 -29.13
C TYR A 272 7.03 20.01 -29.45
N ASN A 273 7.03 20.43 -30.72
CA ASN A 273 7.73 21.63 -31.16
C ASN A 273 6.74 22.81 -31.16
N ALA A 274 6.94 23.75 -30.23
CA ALA A 274 6.03 24.88 -30.06
C ALA A 274 6.07 25.87 -31.25
N GLN A 275 7.25 26.08 -31.87
CA GLN A 275 7.42 27.05 -32.95
C GLN A 275 6.60 26.69 -34.20
N ASN A 276 6.59 25.40 -34.57
CA ASN A 276 5.88 24.89 -35.74
C ASN A 276 4.55 24.22 -35.38
N LYS A 277 4.23 24.13 -34.08
CA LYS A 277 3.05 23.45 -33.52
C LYS A 277 2.91 22.00 -34.00
N LEU A 278 4.04 21.33 -34.17
CA LEU A 278 4.10 19.95 -34.62
C LEU A 278 4.20 19.04 -33.39
N LEU A 279 3.23 18.15 -33.26
CA LEU A 279 3.27 17.05 -32.30
C LEU A 279 3.67 15.78 -33.04
N SER A 280 4.85 15.24 -32.71
CA SER A 280 5.29 13.92 -33.17
C SER A 280 5.23 12.95 -31.99
N PHE A 281 4.59 11.79 -32.15
CA PHE A 281 4.40 10.84 -31.05
C PHE A 281 4.46 9.39 -31.53
N SER A 282 4.65 8.48 -30.58
CA SER A 282 4.57 7.04 -30.77
C SER A 282 3.96 6.39 -29.53
N MET A 283 3.30 5.25 -29.70
CA MET A 283 2.55 4.57 -28.65
C MET A 283 2.91 3.09 -28.57
N ALA A 284 2.98 2.57 -27.36
CA ALA A 284 3.22 1.16 -27.05
C ALA A 284 2.11 0.65 -26.12
N GLY A 285 1.05 0.08 -26.68
CA GLY A 285 -0.02 -0.58 -25.93
C GLY A 285 -1.01 0.31 -25.18
N HIS A 286 -0.68 1.60 -25.01
CA HIS A 286 -1.56 2.56 -24.36
C HIS A 286 -2.81 2.85 -25.20
N HIS A 287 -3.93 3.18 -24.54
CA HIS A 287 -5.15 3.61 -25.22
C HIS A 287 -5.00 4.99 -25.87
N CYS A 288 -5.88 5.31 -26.83
CA CYS A 288 -5.77 6.49 -27.67
C CYS A 288 -5.82 7.80 -26.86
N MET A 289 -4.99 8.76 -27.24
CA MET A 289 -5.09 10.13 -26.72
C MET A 289 -6.31 10.84 -27.31
N ILE A 290 -6.79 11.88 -26.64
CA ILE A 290 -7.89 12.70 -27.11
C ILE A 290 -7.38 14.07 -27.53
N LEU A 291 -7.64 14.46 -28.77
CA LEU A 291 -7.49 15.83 -29.25
C LEU A 291 -8.86 16.51 -29.28
N LEU A 292 -9.01 17.55 -28.47
CA LEU A 292 -10.19 18.42 -28.46
C LEU A 292 -9.93 19.63 -29.34
N ARG A 293 -10.58 19.68 -30.51
CA ARG A 293 -10.53 20.81 -31.45
C ARG A 293 -11.90 21.50 -31.46
N GLY A 294 -12.02 22.57 -30.67
CA GLY A 294 -13.32 23.17 -30.39
C GLY A 294 -14.24 22.17 -29.65
N LYS A 295 -15.34 21.76 -30.30
CA LYS A 295 -16.29 20.74 -29.78
C LYS A 295 -16.08 19.35 -30.39
N GLU A 296 -15.13 19.21 -31.31
CA GLU A 296 -14.79 17.94 -31.92
C GLU A 296 -13.81 17.17 -31.04
N LEU A 297 -14.09 15.88 -30.86
CA LEU A 297 -13.24 14.94 -30.14
C LEU A 297 -12.62 13.98 -31.16
N ILE A 298 -11.31 14.09 -31.35
CA ILE A 298 -10.54 13.26 -32.28
C ILE A 298 -9.66 12.31 -31.47
N ARG A 299 -9.73 11.02 -31.76
CA ARG A 299 -8.87 10.01 -31.12
C ARG A 299 -7.56 9.93 -31.90
N LEU A 300 -6.44 10.08 -31.19
CA LEU A 300 -5.11 10.02 -31.78
C LEU A 300 -4.38 8.74 -31.38
N GLY A 301 -3.71 8.14 -32.37
CA GLY A 301 -2.92 6.94 -32.20
C GLY A 301 -3.71 5.64 -32.28
N THR A 302 -2.98 4.53 -32.23
CA THR A 302 -3.51 3.17 -32.31
C THR A 302 -2.97 2.34 -31.16
N LYS A 303 -3.77 1.38 -30.68
CA LYS A 303 -3.33 0.43 -29.65
C LYS A 303 -2.28 -0.50 -30.28
N GLY A 304 -1.02 -0.34 -29.85
CA GLY A 304 0.10 -1.23 -30.20
C GLY A 304 0.27 -2.35 -29.16
N PHE A 305 1.47 -2.93 -29.09
CA PHE A 305 1.85 -3.79 -27.97
C PHE A 305 2.58 -2.98 -26.89
N CYS A 306 2.38 -3.36 -25.63
CA CYS A 306 3.09 -2.75 -24.50
C CYS A 306 4.60 -3.01 -24.58
N LEU A 307 5.39 -2.11 -24.02
CA LEU A 307 6.82 -2.32 -23.84
C LEU A 307 7.06 -3.56 -22.97
N MET A 308 8.10 -4.32 -23.28
CA MET A 308 8.53 -5.55 -22.59
C MET A 308 7.55 -6.72 -22.65
N MET A 309 6.38 -6.57 -23.29
CA MET A 309 5.42 -7.68 -23.47
C MET A 309 5.96 -8.75 -24.42
N PHE A 310 6.67 -8.34 -25.47
CA PHE A 310 7.31 -9.22 -26.45
C PHE A 310 8.78 -8.83 -26.64
N PRO A 311 9.66 -9.75 -27.06
CA PRO A 311 11.08 -9.42 -27.28
C PRO A 311 11.27 -8.30 -28.32
N GLN A 312 10.47 -8.30 -29.39
CA GLN A 312 10.48 -7.25 -30.41
C GLN A 312 9.35 -6.25 -30.16
N LEU A 313 9.71 -4.96 -30.11
CA LEU A 313 8.76 -3.86 -30.06
C LEU A 313 8.39 -3.41 -31.48
N MET A 314 7.10 -3.21 -31.72
CA MET A 314 6.58 -2.65 -32.97
C MET A 314 5.85 -1.34 -32.68
N THR A 315 6.48 -0.23 -33.03
CA THR A 315 5.98 1.13 -32.79
C THR A 315 6.20 2.00 -34.02
N GLU A 316 5.23 2.87 -34.31
CA GLU A 316 5.26 3.78 -35.46
C GLU A 316 5.19 5.23 -34.98
N ASN A 317 5.86 6.13 -35.70
CA ASN A 317 5.77 7.56 -35.46
C ASN A 317 4.54 8.12 -36.18
N GLN A 318 3.79 8.95 -35.48
CA GLN A 318 2.66 9.70 -36.03
C GLN A 318 2.88 11.18 -35.77
N GLU A 319 2.37 12.02 -36.67
CA GLU A 319 2.53 13.47 -36.59
C GLU A 319 1.20 14.18 -36.78
N VAL A 320 0.96 15.21 -35.97
CA VAL A 320 -0.25 16.03 -36.02
C VAL A 320 0.14 17.49 -35.85
N PHE A 321 -0.39 18.34 -36.73
CA PHE A 321 -0.31 19.79 -36.57
C PHE A 321 -1.41 20.27 -35.63
N LEU A 322 -0.98 20.92 -34.54
CA LEU A 322 -1.86 21.53 -33.56
C LEU A 322 -2.15 22.99 -33.92
N GLN A 323 -3.35 23.42 -33.56
CA GLN A 323 -3.85 24.77 -33.78
C GLN A 323 -4.03 25.49 -32.45
N LYS A 324 -4.06 26.82 -32.50
CA LYS A 324 -4.38 27.62 -31.32
C LYS A 324 -5.76 27.22 -30.78
N GLY A 325 -5.83 26.93 -29.48
CA GLY A 325 -7.04 26.47 -28.80
C GLY A 325 -7.27 24.96 -28.83
N ASP A 326 -6.44 24.20 -29.57
CA ASP A 326 -6.44 22.74 -29.45
C ASP A 326 -6.01 22.33 -28.04
N ARG A 327 -6.58 21.23 -27.55
CA ARG A 327 -6.17 20.61 -26.28
C ARG A 327 -5.94 19.13 -26.48
N LEU A 328 -4.77 18.66 -26.07
CA LEU A 328 -4.42 17.25 -26.07
C LEU A 328 -4.59 16.71 -24.65
N PHE A 329 -5.37 15.65 -24.51
CA PHE A 329 -5.72 15.03 -23.24
C PHE A 329 -5.27 13.56 -23.23
N LEU A 330 -4.42 13.23 -22.25
CA LEU A 330 -3.92 11.89 -21.96
C LEU A 330 -4.45 11.49 -20.58
N PHE A 331 -4.73 10.21 -20.41
CA PHE A 331 -5.28 9.64 -19.19
C PHE A 331 -4.77 8.21 -19.02
N SER A 332 -4.79 7.65 -17.80
CA SER A 332 -4.57 6.22 -17.56
C SER A 332 -5.89 5.44 -17.68
N ASP A 333 -5.82 4.11 -17.76
CA ASP A 333 -6.99 3.23 -17.77
C ASP A 333 -7.80 3.28 -16.47
N GLY A 334 -7.18 3.62 -15.33
CA GLY A 334 -7.87 3.94 -14.09
C GLY A 334 -8.90 5.08 -14.18
N MET A 335 -8.99 5.79 -15.31
CA MET A 335 -10.05 6.77 -15.58
C MET A 335 -11.34 6.18 -16.17
N PHE A 336 -11.30 4.96 -16.73
CA PHE A 336 -12.47 4.31 -17.34
C PHE A 336 -12.66 2.84 -16.95
N GLU A 337 -11.63 2.17 -16.43
CA GLU A 337 -11.72 0.84 -15.81
C GLU A 337 -12.12 0.95 -14.33
N VAL A 338 -13.14 1.77 -14.05
CA VAL A 338 -13.64 2.03 -12.71
C VAL A 338 -14.95 1.28 -12.48
N PRO A 339 -14.98 0.29 -11.57
CA PRO A 339 -16.20 -0.46 -11.26
C PRO A 339 -17.14 0.32 -10.33
N ASP A 340 -18.45 0.16 -10.55
CA ASP A 340 -19.48 0.53 -9.58
C ASP A 340 -19.65 -0.55 -8.47
N GLU A 341 -20.67 -0.42 -7.62
CA GLU A 341 -20.95 -1.41 -6.56
C GLU A 341 -21.36 -2.80 -7.08
N GLU A 342 -21.81 -2.89 -8.32
CA GLU A 342 -22.25 -4.13 -8.99
C GLU A 342 -21.16 -4.69 -9.92
N GLU A 343 -19.93 -4.15 -9.85
CA GLU A 343 -18.79 -4.49 -10.72
C GLU A 343 -19.00 -4.13 -12.21
N ASN A 344 -19.92 -3.21 -12.52
CA ASN A 344 -20.04 -2.64 -13.86
C ASN A 344 -19.01 -1.51 -14.04
N TYR A 345 -18.14 -1.67 -15.04
CA TYR A 345 -17.11 -0.69 -15.37
C TYR A 345 -17.69 0.50 -16.13
N LEU A 346 -17.23 1.72 -15.81
CA LEU A 346 -17.62 2.96 -16.51
C LEU A 346 -17.46 2.82 -18.03
N GLY A 347 -16.32 2.27 -18.45
CA GLY A 347 -16.02 1.94 -19.83
C GLY A 347 -15.53 3.12 -20.67
N GLU A 348 -14.73 2.79 -21.68
CA GLU A 348 -14.02 3.76 -22.53
C GLU A 348 -15.00 4.72 -23.25
N ASN A 349 -16.13 4.22 -23.74
CA ASN A 349 -17.11 5.04 -24.48
C ASN A 349 -17.80 6.08 -23.60
N THR A 350 -18.26 5.69 -22.42
CA THR A 350 -18.88 6.60 -21.44
C THR A 350 -17.89 7.68 -21.02
N PHE A 351 -16.62 7.30 -20.81
CA PHE A 351 -15.56 8.24 -20.49
C PHE A 351 -15.33 9.28 -21.61
N TYR A 352 -15.38 8.85 -22.89
CA TYR A 352 -15.33 9.79 -24.01
C TYR A 352 -16.51 10.76 -24.06
N GLU A 353 -17.72 10.31 -23.71
CA GLU A 353 -18.89 11.16 -23.63
C GLU A 353 -18.75 12.21 -22.51
N LEU A 354 -18.28 11.81 -21.34
CA LEU A 354 -17.94 12.72 -20.23
C LEU A 354 -16.90 13.76 -20.64
N THR A 355 -15.84 13.33 -21.33
CA THR A 355 -14.80 14.24 -21.83
C THR A 355 -15.38 15.28 -22.79
N LYS A 356 -16.35 14.88 -23.63
CA LYS A 356 -17.03 15.77 -24.56
C LYS A 356 -17.99 16.73 -23.85
N GLU A 357 -18.71 16.28 -22.83
CA GLU A 357 -19.59 17.11 -22.00
C GLU A 357 -18.83 18.28 -21.37
N PHE A 358 -17.67 18.00 -20.78
CA PHE A 358 -16.84 19.01 -20.11
C PHE A 358 -15.88 19.74 -21.05
N SER A 359 -15.98 19.54 -22.36
CA SER A 359 -15.07 20.18 -23.33
C SER A 359 -15.10 21.71 -23.29
N ASP A 360 -16.13 22.35 -22.74
CA ASP A 360 -16.14 23.82 -22.62
C ASP A 360 -15.25 24.33 -21.45
N LEU A 361 -14.87 23.48 -20.49
CA LEU A 361 -13.97 23.82 -19.36
C LEU A 361 -12.49 23.80 -19.77
N LYS A 362 -11.63 24.53 -19.05
CA LYS A 362 -10.20 24.61 -19.36
C LYS A 362 -9.30 24.33 -18.16
N GLY A 363 -8.06 23.99 -18.45
CA GLY A 363 -6.99 23.80 -17.48
C GLY A 363 -7.36 22.85 -16.35
N ARG A 364 -7.09 23.26 -15.10
CA ARG A 364 -7.32 22.42 -13.93
C ARG A 364 -8.79 22.12 -13.66
N GLU A 365 -9.68 23.06 -13.96
CA GLU A 365 -11.12 22.89 -13.77
C GLU A 365 -11.66 21.72 -14.60
N PHE A 366 -11.16 21.55 -15.83
CA PHE A 366 -11.48 20.40 -16.67
C PHE A 366 -11.07 19.07 -16.04
N LEU A 367 -9.82 18.98 -15.55
CA LEU A 367 -9.29 17.77 -14.91
C LEU A 367 -10.07 17.44 -13.62
N ASP A 368 -10.33 18.44 -12.78
CA ASP A 368 -11.02 18.26 -11.51
C ASP A 368 -12.47 17.77 -11.71
N GLN A 369 -13.18 18.28 -12.73
CA GLN A 369 -14.54 17.83 -13.05
C GLN A 369 -14.57 16.41 -13.59
N ILE A 370 -13.66 16.04 -14.51
CA ILE A 370 -13.57 14.65 -14.99
C ILE A 370 -13.29 13.70 -13.83
N GLN A 371 -12.30 14.00 -12.99
CA GLN A 371 -11.97 13.15 -11.84
C GLN A 371 -13.15 13.02 -10.87
N THR A 372 -13.87 14.12 -10.61
CA THR A 372 -15.05 14.10 -9.73
C THR A 372 -16.13 13.16 -10.29
N LYS A 373 -16.44 13.25 -11.58
CA LYS A 373 -17.44 12.37 -12.22
C LYS A 373 -17.05 10.91 -12.23
N VAL A 374 -15.78 10.60 -12.47
CA VAL A 374 -15.29 9.22 -12.41
C VAL A 374 -15.37 8.67 -10.98
N LEU A 375 -15.05 9.47 -9.95
CA LEU A 375 -15.18 9.05 -8.55
C LEU A 375 -16.64 8.96 -8.08
N GLU A 376 -17.55 9.76 -8.64
CA GLU A 376 -18.99 9.62 -8.37
C GLU A 376 -19.51 8.22 -8.80
N HIS A 377 -19.03 7.70 -9.93
CA HIS A 377 -19.39 6.35 -10.43
C HIS A 377 -19.04 5.24 -9.43
N SER A 378 -17.87 5.32 -8.79
CA SER A 378 -17.39 4.32 -7.82
C SER A 378 -17.74 4.63 -6.36
N LYS A 379 -18.56 5.65 -6.10
CA LYS A 379 -18.80 6.22 -4.76
C LYS A 379 -17.51 6.54 -3.99
N GLY A 380 -16.49 6.99 -4.72
CA GLY A 380 -15.19 7.42 -4.19
C GLY A 380 -14.16 6.31 -4.05
N LYS A 381 -14.45 5.06 -4.45
CA LYS A 381 -13.45 3.98 -4.47
C LYS A 381 -12.50 4.15 -5.65
N ILE A 382 -11.22 3.88 -5.42
CA ILE A 382 -10.18 3.91 -6.45
C ILE A 382 -9.79 2.46 -6.72
N ALA A 383 -9.96 2.00 -7.95
CA ALA A 383 -9.68 0.64 -8.37
C ALA A 383 -8.29 0.48 -9.00
N ASP A 384 -7.76 1.57 -9.56
CA ASP A 384 -6.41 1.65 -10.12
C ASP A 384 -5.89 3.09 -10.06
N ASP A 385 -4.63 3.32 -10.41
CA ASP A 385 -4.03 4.64 -10.47
C ASP A 385 -4.75 5.54 -11.49
N MET A 386 -5.06 6.77 -11.06
CA MET A 386 -5.74 7.76 -11.88
C MET A 386 -4.77 8.87 -12.27
N THR A 387 -4.27 8.84 -13.49
CA THR A 387 -3.38 9.87 -14.04
C THR A 387 -4.03 10.57 -15.21
N MET A 388 -3.83 11.89 -15.29
CA MET A 388 -4.27 12.72 -16.38
C MET A 388 -3.21 13.78 -16.73
N LEU A 389 -3.08 14.08 -18.02
CA LEU A 389 -2.30 15.20 -18.55
C LEU A 389 -3.13 15.95 -19.59
N LEU A 390 -3.21 17.27 -19.44
CA LEU A 390 -3.84 18.17 -20.39
C LEU A 390 -2.81 19.19 -20.89
N LEU A 391 -2.56 19.19 -22.20
CA LEU A 391 -1.75 20.19 -22.91
C LEU A 391 -2.69 21.12 -23.71
N GLU A 392 -2.71 22.40 -23.37
CA GLU A 392 -3.50 23.43 -24.06
C GLU A 392 -2.59 24.34 -24.90
N ILE A 393 -2.95 24.55 -26.18
CA ILE A 393 -2.18 25.41 -27.10
C ILE A 393 -2.70 26.85 -27.08
N GLU A 394 -1.85 27.81 -26.75
CA GLU A 394 -2.23 29.23 -26.48
C GLU A 394 -1.94 30.18 -27.66
N SER A 395 -0.81 29.99 -28.36
CA SER A 395 -0.46 30.78 -29.56
C SER A 395 -0.57 30.02 -30.84
#